data_AF-A0A1E3XJW7-F1
#
_entry.id   AF-A0A1E3XJW7-F1
#
_cell.length_a   1.000
_cell.length_b   1.000
_cell.length_c   1.000
_cell.angle_alpha   90.00
_cell.angle_beta   90.00
_cell.angle_gamma   90.00
#
_symmetry.space_group_name_H-M   'P 1'
#
loop_
_entity.id
_entity.type
_entity.pdbx_description
1 polymer ?
#
loop_
_entity_poly.entity_id
_entity_poly.type
_entity_poly.pdbx_seq_one_letter_code
_entity_poly.pdbx_strand_id
1 'polypeptide(L)'
;MENEELERLQTENERLKQQLKQDEKAKNEEYANELVKKGILMPANKSQAVELLNYACDYDNGDVLNFNEGENLLEKLKAFLNSQPTRIHLNRELSADDGMGLTDIPQYAENTPKDVIALDKRIREYMHANNVDYKTAFNQIHSGGK
;
A
#
# COMPACT_ATOMS: atom_id res chain seq x y z
N MET A 1 21.59 -55.24 -20.83
CA MET A 1 20.14 -55.14 -20.58
C MET A 1 19.84 -54.50 -19.23
N GLU A 2 20.09 -55.16 -18.08
CA GLU A 2 19.72 -54.58 -16.76
C GLU A 2 20.48 -53.28 -16.40
N ASN A 3 21.79 -53.20 -16.70
CA ASN A 3 22.56 -51.96 -16.51
C ASN A 3 22.15 -50.82 -17.46
N GLU A 4 21.79 -51.13 -18.71
CA GLU A 4 21.38 -50.12 -19.70
C GLU A 4 20.01 -49.54 -19.35
N GLU A 5 19.12 -50.36 -18.78
CA GLU A 5 17.82 -49.89 -18.29
C GLU A 5 17.98 -49.04 -17.02
N LEU A 6 18.90 -49.41 -16.13
CA LEU A 6 19.24 -48.61 -14.95
C LEU A 6 19.78 -47.22 -15.32
N GLU A 7 20.72 -47.15 -16.27
CA GLU A 7 21.28 -45.88 -16.76
C GLU A 7 20.21 -45.01 -17.44
N ARG A 8 19.31 -45.60 -18.24
CA ARG A 8 18.18 -44.89 -18.85
C ARG A 8 17.24 -44.32 -17.80
N LEU A 9 16.90 -45.13 -16.79
CA LEU A 9 16.01 -44.69 -15.71
C LEU A 9 16.65 -43.57 -14.88
N GLN A 10 17.95 -43.64 -14.59
CA GLN A 10 18.68 -42.57 -13.89
C GLN A 10 18.67 -41.27 -14.70
N THR A 11 19.02 -41.35 -15.99
CA THR A 11 19.02 -40.19 -16.90
C THR A 11 17.65 -39.54 -16.99
N GLU A 12 16.60 -40.35 -17.12
CA GLU A 12 15.23 -39.84 -17.18
C GLU A 12 14.78 -39.24 -15.84
N ASN A 13 15.19 -39.82 -14.71
CA ASN A 13 14.88 -39.27 -13.38
C ASN A 13 15.54 -37.89 -13.19
N GLU A 14 16.80 -37.75 -13.59
CA GLU A 14 17.51 -36.47 -13.56
C GLU A 14 16.85 -35.43 -14.46
N ARG A 15 16.46 -35.83 -15.69
CA ARG A 15 15.74 -34.97 -16.63
C ARG A 15 14.40 -34.49 -16.04
N LEU A 16 13.63 -35.39 -15.44
CA LEU A 16 12.34 -35.07 -14.82
C LEU A 16 12.51 -34.14 -13.62
N LYS A 17 13.53 -34.36 -12.77
CA LYS A 17 13.85 -33.45 -11.65
C LYS A 17 14.20 -32.05 -12.15
N GLN A 18 15.02 -31.94 -13.19
CA GLN A 18 15.35 -30.66 -13.80
C GLN A 18 14.12 -29.97 -14.39
N GLN A 19 13.23 -30.73 -15.02
CA GLN A 19 12.00 -30.19 -15.61
C GLN A 19 11.05 -29.66 -14.54
N LEU A 20 10.80 -30.43 -13.47
CA LEU A 20 9.98 -29.99 -12.33
C LEU A 20 10.53 -28.69 -11.71
N LYS A 21 11.83 -28.62 -11.53
CA LYS A 21 12.51 -27.43 -11.01
C LYS A 21 12.33 -26.22 -11.92
N GLN A 22 12.45 -26.39 -13.24
CA GLN A 22 12.20 -25.31 -14.20
C GLN A 22 10.74 -24.83 -14.14
N ASP A 23 9.79 -25.76 -14.03
CA ASP A 23 8.37 -25.43 -13.91
C ASP A 23 8.08 -24.64 -12.62
N GLU A 24 8.72 -24.99 -11.49
CA GLU A 24 8.62 -24.23 -10.24
C GLU A 24 9.21 -22.82 -10.36
N LYS A 25 10.38 -22.68 -11.00
CA LYS A 25 10.98 -21.36 -11.25
C LYS A 25 10.14 -20.50 -12.20
N ALA A 26 9.46 -21.11 -13.17
CA ALA A 26 8.50 -20.41 -14.03
C ALA A 26 7.29 -19.90 -13.23
N LYS A 27 6.76 -20.71 -12.30
CA LYS A 27 5.70 -20.29 -11.38
C LYS A 27 6.14 -19.15 -10.47
N ASN A 28 7.40 -19.12 -10.03
CA ASN A 28 7.93 -18.00 -9.25
C ASN A 28 7.93 -16.69 -10.05
N GLU A 29 8.29 -16.74 -11.33
CA GLU A 29 8.24 -15.57 -12.21
C GLU A 29 6.80 -15.09 -12.43
N GLU A 30 5.86 -16.01 -12.66
CA GLU A 30 4.44 -15.69 -12.78
C GLU A 30 3.91 -15.07 -11.48
N TYR A 31 4.25 -15.64 -10.32
CA TYR A 31 3.89 -15.10 -9.02
C TYR A 31 4.40 -13.67 -8.81
N ALA A 32 5.67 -13.41 -9.14
CA ALA A 32 6.24 -12.06 -9.05
C ALA A 32 5.55 -11.07 -10.02
N ASN A 33 5.20 -11.51 -11.23
CA ASN A 33 4.41 -10.70 -12.17
C ASN A 33 3.03 -10.36 -11.60
N GLU A 34 2.34 -11.30 -10.95
CA GLU A 34 1.06 -11.06 -10.30
C GLU A 34 1.17 -10.07 -9.13
N LEU A 35 2.25 -10.13 -8.34
CA LEU A 35 2.51 -9.14 -7.29
C LEU A 35 2.71 -7.72 -7.85
N VAL A 36 3.38 -7.61 -9.00
CA VAL A 36 3.54 -6.34 -9.71
C VAL A 36 2.19 -5.83 -10.22
N LYS A 37 1.36 -6.68 -10.83
CA LYS A 37 0.01 -6.29 -11.28
C LYS A 37 -0.87 -5.82 -10.12
N LYS A 38 -0.75 -6.43 -8.93
CA LYS A 38 -1.48 -6.04 -7.71
C LYS A 38 -0.93 -4.77 -7.05
N GLY A 39 0.19 -4.22 -7.53
CA GLY A 39 0.86 -3.07 -6.90
C GLY A 39 1.50 -3.38 -5.55
N ILE A 40 1.67 -4.65 -5.20
CA ILE A 40 2.34 -5.09 -3.95
C ILE A 40 3.85 -5.02 -4.13
N LEU A 41 4.34 -5.40 -5.30
CA LEU A 41 5.75 -5.36 -5.67
C LEU A 41 5.98 -4.30 -6.73
N MET A 42 7.01 -3.47 -6.54
CA MET A 42 7.42 -2.52 -7.57
C MET A 42 8.02 -3.26 -8.78
N PRO A 43 7.71 -2.85 -10.03
CA PRO A 43 8.30 -3.47 -11.22
C PRO A 43 9.83 -3.51 -11.20
N ALA A 44 10.48 -2.48 -10.63
CA ALA A 44 11.93 -2.38 -10.51
C ALA A 44 12.54 -3.48 -9.61
N ASN A 45 11.79 -3.98 -8.63
CA ASN A 45 12.26 -4.98 -7.66
C ASN A 45 11.90 -6.41 -8.09
N LYS A 46 11.27 -6.58 -9.25
CA LYS A 46 10.77 -7.88 -9.72
C LYS A 46 11.89 -8.91 -9.88
N SER A 47 12.98 -8.53 -10.53
CA SER A 47 14.11 -9.44 -10.79
C SER A 47 14.71 -9.97 -9.48
N GLN A 48 14.92 -9.10 -8.49
CA GLN A 48 15.43 -9.47 -7.17
C GLN A 48 14.46 -10.39 -6.42
N ALA A 49 13.15 -10.13 -6.51
CA ALA A 49 12.15 -11.01 -5.89
C ALA A 49 12.18 -12.42 -6.51
N VAL A 50 12.26 -12.52 -7.84
CA VAL A 50 12.35 -13.80 -8.55
C VAL A 50 13.64 -14.54 -8.18
N GLU A 51 14.77 -13.83 -8.10
CA GLU A 51 16.04 -14.40 -7.66
C GLU A 51 15.93 -15.03 -6.27
N LEU A 52 15.35 -14.31 -5.29
CA LEU A 52 15.13 -14.82 -3.94
C LEU A 52 14.17 -16.01 -3.90
N LEU A 53 13.08 -15.99 -4.67
CA LEU A 53 12.15 -17.12 -4.78
C LEU A 53 12.83 -18.35 -5.38
N ASN A 54 13.70 -18.16 -6.37
CA ASN A 54 14.45 -19.24 -6.98
C ASN A 54 15.48 -19.84 -6.02
N TYR A 55 16.12 -19.04 -5.17
CA TYR A 55 16.96 -19.56 -4.09
C TYR A 55 16.16 -20.39 -3.08
N ALA A 56 14.94 -19.96 -2.73
CA ALA A 56 14.07 -20.75 -1.86
C ALA A 56 13.67 -22.08 -2.51
N CYS A 57 13.29 -22.06 -3.79
CA CYS A 57 13.01 -23.27 -4.57
C CYS A 57 14.22 -24.21 -4.62
N ASP A 58 15.43 -23.68 -4.86
CA ASP A 58 16.67 -24.48 -4.84
C ASP A 58 16.91 -25.11 -3.45
N TYR A 59 16.71 -24.35 -2.37
CA TYR A 59 16.87 -24.84 -1.00
C TYR A 59 15.87 -25.96 -0.65
N ASP A 60 14.59 -25.78 -0.98
CA ASP A 60 13.52 -26.76 -0.70
C ASP A 60 13.73 -28.07 -1.47
N ASN A 61 14.34 -27.99 -2.66
CA ASN A 61 14.73 -29.16 -3.46
C ASN A 61 16.03 -29.82 -2.96
N GLY A 62 16.66 -29.29 -1.91
CA GLY A 62 17.89 -29.83 -1.32
C GLY A 62 19.15 -29.48 -2.09
N ASP A 63 19.09 -28.50 -3.01
CA ASP A 63 20.24 -28.07 -3.78
C ASP A 63 21.18 -27.17 -2.97
N VAL A 64 22.46 -27.20 -3.33
CA VAL A 64 23.45 -26.29 -2.76
C VAL A 64 23.26 -24.90 -3.37
N LEU A 65 22.99 -23.92 -2.53
CA LEU A 65 22.91 -22.52 -2.95
C LEU A 65 24.31 -21.99 -3.27
N ASN A 66 24.54 -21.69 -4.54
CA ASN A 66 25.78 -21.10 -5.02
C ASN A 66 25.66 -19.58 -5.06
N PHE A 67 26.53 -18.91 -4.31
CA PHE A 67 26.68 -17.46 -4.31
C PHE A 67 28.03 -17.08 -4.93
N ASN A 68 28.11 -15.91 -5.54
CA ASN A 68 29.40 -15.37 -5.97
C ASN A 68 30.26 -15.02 -4.74
N GLU A 69 31.57 -14.81 -4.96
CA GLU A 69 32.49 -14.43 -3.88
C GLU A 69 32.01 -13.17 -3.16
N GLY A 70 31.88 -13.25 -1.84
CA GLY A 70 31.38 -12.16 -0.99
C GLY A 70 29.86 -11.96 -0.98
N GLU A 71 29.11 -12.69 -1.81
CA GLU A 71 27.65 -12.69 -1.77
C GLU A 71 27.13 -13.74 -0.80
N ASN A 72 26.01 -13.44 -0.15
CA ASN A 72 25.26 -14.41 0.63
C ASN A 72 23.77 -14.06 0.60
N LEU A 73 22.92 -15.02 0.96
CA LEU A 73 21.48 -14.85 0.97
C LEU A 73 21.02 -13.69 1.86
N LEU A 74 21.69 -13.50 3.01
CA LEU A 74 21.35 -12.44 3.96
C LEU A 74 21.51 -11.05 3.34
N GLU A 75 22.62 -10.80 2.64
CA GLU A 75 22.87 -9.50 1.98
C GLU A 75 21.93 -9.27 0.80
N LYS A 76 21.64 -10.30 -0.01
CA LYS A 76 20.64 -10.19 -1.09
C LYS A 76 19.24 -9.88 -0.54
N LEU A 77 18.84 -10.53 0.56
CA LEU A 77 17.55 -10.26 1.21
C LEU A 77 17.50 -8.85 1.81
N LYS A 78 18.56 -8.42 2.50
CA LYS A 78 18.66 -7.04 3.02
C LYS A 78 18.56 -6.01 1.89
N ALA A 79 19.26 -6.24 0.77
CA ALA A 79 19.21 -5.36 -0.39
C ALA A 79 17.78 -5.26 -0.97
N PHE A 80 17.08 -6.39 -1.09
CA PHE A 80 15.69 -6.42 -1.55
C PHE A 80 14.72 -5.70 -0.60
N LEU A 81 14.91 -5.82 0.72
CA LEU A 81 14.08 -5.12 1.70
C LEU A 81 14.35 -3.61 1.71
N ASN A 82 15.60 -3.21 1.52
CA ASN A 82 16.00 -1.80 1.41
C ASN A 82 15.53 -1.13 0.12
N SER A 83 15.33 -1.90 -0.96
CA SER A 83 14.82 -1.37 -2.23
C SER A 83 13.30 -1.16 -2.24
N GLN A 84 12.58 -1.54 -1.17
CA GLN A 84 11.14 -1.31 -1.08
C GLN A 84 10.81 0.18 -0.96
N PRO A 85 9.73 0.65 -1.60
CA PRO A 85 9.35 2.05 -1.55
C PRO A 85 9.02 2.47 -0.11
N THR A 86 9.41 3.68 0.27
CA THR A 86 8.97 4.26 1.54
C THR A 86 7.45 4.33 1.55
N ARG A 87 6.82 3.83 2.62
CA ARG A 87 5.37 4.04 2.81
C ARG A 87 5.12 5.53 2.95
N ILE A 88 4.63 6.16 1.89
CA ILE A 88 4.20 7.56 1.94
C ILE A 88 2.99 7.59 2.87
N HIS A 89 3.21 8.04 4.10
CA HIS A 89 2.12 8.42 4.99
C HIS A 89 1.66 9.79 4.51
N LEU A 90 0.55 9.81 3.77
CA LEU A 90 -0.14 11.05 3.45
C LEU A 90 -0.81 11.55 4.73
N ASN A 91 -0.03 12.16 5.61
CA ASN A 91 -0.55 13.00 6.68
C ASN A 91 -1.03 14.28 6.01
N ARG A 92 -2.27 14.27 5.49
CA ARG A 92 -2.93 15.52 5.10
C ARG A 92 -3.19 16.29 6.38
N GLU A 93 -2.30 17.23 6.69
CA GLU A 93 -2.63 18.29 7.63
C GLU A 93 -3.77 19.07 6.99
N LEU A 94 -4.97 18.99 7.58
CA LEU A 94 -6.08 19.85 7.21
C LEU A 94 -5.59 21.29 7.38
N SER A 95 -5.31 21.95 6.26
CA SER A 95 -5.04 23.38 6.27
C SER A 95 -6.33 24.11 6.64
N ALA A 96 -6.26 25.29 7.24
CA ALA A 96 -7.46 26.09 7.56
C ALA A 96 -8.38 26.37 6.35
N ASP A 97 -7.87 26.16 5.14
CA ASP A 97 -8.55 26.30 3.84
C ASP A 97 -9.19 24.99 3.33
N ASP A 98 -8.86 23.83 3.91
CA ASP A 98 -9.58 22.54 3.70
C ASP A 98 -10.92 22.50 4.46
N GLY A 99 -11.36 23.67 4.95
CA GLY A 99 -12.55 23.87 5.77
C GLY A 99 -13.81 23.49 5.03
N MET A 100 -14.17 22.20 5.11
CA MET A 100 -15.49 21.64 4.86
C MET A 100 -16.02 21.87 3.44
N GLY A 101 -16.63 20.85 2.87
CA GLY A 101 -17.67 21.04 1.86
C GLY A 101 -18.87 21.76 2.47
N LEU A 102 -18.73 23.02 2.85
CA LEU A 102 -19.85 23.92 3.10
C LEU A 102 -20.31 24.40 1.74
N THR A 103 -21.16 23.60 1.12
CA THR A 103 -22.07 24.02 0.05
C THR A 103 -23.06 25.12 0.48
N ASP A 104 -22.85 25.74 1.64
CA ASP A 104 -23.76 26.64 2.33
C ASP A 104 -23.02 27.81 3.03
N ILE A 105 -21.90 28.28 2.46
CA ILE A 105 -21.33 29.57 2.88
C ILE A 105 -22.34 30.65 2.49
N PRO A 106 -22.98 31.35 3.45
CA PRO A 106 -23.98 32.34 3.12
C PRO A 106 -23.30 33.49 2.36
N GLN A 107 -23.78 33.78 1.16
CA GLN A 107 -23.40 35.00 0.45
C GLN A 107 -24.12 36.18 1.08
N TYR A 108 -23.37 37.04 1.76
CA TYR A 108 -23.89 38.30 2.30
C TYR A 108 -23.86 39.37 1.21
N ALA A 109 -24.88 40.23 1.15
CA ALA A 109 -24.83 41.41 0.29
C ALA A 109 -23.69 42.34 0.75
N GLU A 110 -23.07 43.08 -0.18
CA GLU A 110 -21.92 43.97 0.10
C GLU A 110 -22.16 44.99 1.22
N ASN A 111 -23.42 45.40 1.42
CA ASN A 111 -23.82 46.36 2.44
C ASN A 111 -24.28 45.73 3.76
N THR A 112 -24.08 44.42 3.95
CA THR A 112 -24.48 43.76 5.19
C THR A 112 -23.56 44.21 6.34
N PRO A 113 -24.10 44.76 7.43
CA PRO A 113 -23.30 45.20 8.57
C PRO A 113 -22.47 44.05 9.17
N LYS A 114 -21.23 44.33 9.54
CA LYS A 114 -20.26 43.31 10.02
C LYS A 114 -20.73 42.61 11.31
N ASP A 115 -21.44 43.32 12.16
CA ASP A 115 -22.08 42.84 13.39
C ASP A 115 -23.17 41.80 13.09
N VAL A 116 -23.97 42.00 12.04
CA VAL A 116 -24.99 41.04 11.59
C VAL A 116 -24.36 39.76 11.05
N ILE A 117 -23.28 39.89 10.27
CA ILE A 117 -22.52 38.73 9.75
C ILE A 117 -21.90 37.94 10.91
N ALA A 118 -21.33 38.63 11.91
CA ALA A 118 -20.74 37.98 13.08
C ALA A 118 -21.79 37.25 13.94
N LEU A 119 -22.99 37.81 14.04
CA LEU A 119 -24.10 37.20 14.75
C LEU A 119 -24.60 35.93 14.06
N ASP A 120 -24.81 35.96 12.74
CA ASP A 120 -25.23 34.79 11.96
C ASP A 120 -24.22 33.64 12.07
N LYS A 121 -22.92 33.95 11.97
CA LYS A 121 -21.84 32.96 12.17
C LYS A 121 -21.93 32.27 13.54
N ARG A 122 -22.09 33.05 14.61
CA ARG A 122 -22.24 32.51 15.97
C ARG A 122 -23.47 31.61 16.13
N ILE A 123 -24.58 31.97 15.49
CA ILE A 123 -25.81 31.17 15.51
C ILE A 123 -25.60 29.83 14.82
N ARG A 124 -24.96 29.82 13.64
CA ARG A 124 -24.64 28.58 12.92
C ARG A 124 -23.65 27.71 13.68
N GLU A 125 -22.61 28.30 14.26
CA GLU A 125 -21.65 27.58 15.10
C GLU A 125 -22.37 26.88 16.28
N TYR A 126 -23.26 27.58 16.98
CA TYR A 126 -24.04 27.00 18.07
C TYR A 126 -25.00 25.91 17.58
N MET A 127 -25.64 26.13 16.43
CA MET A 127 -26.53 25.18 15.78
C MET A 127 -25.82 23.85 15.48
N HIS A 128 -24.63 23.92 14.86
CA HIS A 128 -23.82 22.75 14.54
C HIS A 128 -23.24 22.07 15.78
N ALA A 129 -22.77 22.85 16.75
CA ALA A 129 -22.17 22.30 17.98
C ALA A 129 -23.20 21.59 18.87
N ASN A 130 -24.45 22.06 18.89
CA ASN A 130 -25.51 21.53 19.76
C ASN A 130 -26.58 20.71 19.02
N ASN A 131 -26.46 20.56 17.70
CA ASN A 131 -27.41 19.86 16.83
C ASN A 131 -28.87 20.32 17.04
N VAL A 132 -29.06 21.64 17.19
CA VAL A 132 -30.36 22.30 17.39
C VAL A 132 -30.78 23.01 16.11
N ASP A 133 -32.05 23.45 16.02
CA ASP A 133 -32.48 24.28 14.88
C ASP A 133 -31.96 25.73 15.01
N TYR A 134 -31.92 26.45 13.88
CA TYR A 134 -31.41 27.83 13.82
C TYR A 134 -32.19 28.77 14.76
N LYS A 135 -33.51 28.58 14.89
CA LYS A 135 -34.37 29.42 15.74
C LYS A 135 -34.07 29.23 17.22
N THR A 136 -33.81 28.00 17.64
CA THR A 136 -33.39 27.66 19.01
C THR A 136 -32.01 28.22 19.29
N ALA A 137 -31.05 28.06 18.37
CA ALA A 137 -29.72 28.66 18.48
C ALA A 137 -29.79 30.19 18.58
N PHE A 138 -30.59 30.85 17.73
CA PHE A 138 -30.83 32.29 17.76
C PHE A 138 -31.39 32.75 19.11
N ASN A 139 -32.41 32.05 19.61
CA ASN A 139 -33.03 32.37 20.90
C ASN A 139 -32.04 32.18 22.04
N GLN A 140 -31.21 31.13 22.05
CA GLN A 140 -30.21 30.93 23.11
C GLN A 140 -29.15 32.04 23.13
N ILE A 141 -28.66 32.44 21.95
CA ILE A 141 -27.66 33.51 21.83
C ILE A 141 -28.24 34.88 22.20
N HIS A 142 -29.52 35.15 21.88
CA HIS A 142 -30.17 36.40 22.25
C HIS A 142 -30.70 36.43 23.69
N SER A 143 -31.13 35.29 24.25
CA SER A 143 -31.69 35.21 25.61
C SER A 143 -30.63 35.27 26.70
N GLY A 144 -29.37 34.95 26.38
CA GLY A 144 -28.22 35.11 27.27
C GLY A 144 -27.71 36.56 27.43
N GLY A 145 -28.37 37.54 26.76
CA GLY A 145 -28.02 38.96 26.78
C GLY A 145 -28.97 39.83 27.63
N LYS A 146 -29.41 39.34 28.79
CA LYS A 146 -30.06 40.14 29.84
C LYS A 146 -29.29 40.01 31.15
#